data_AF-A0A3B0YCS5-F1
#
_entry.id   AF-A0A3B0YCS5-F1
#
_cell.length_a   1.000
_cell.length_b   1.000
_cell.length_c   1.000
_cell.angle_alpha   90.00
_cell.angle_beta   90.00
_cell.angle_gamma   90.00
#
_symmetry.space_group_name_H-M   'P 1'
#
loop_
_entity.id
_entity.type
_entity.pdbx_description
1 polymer ?
#
loop_
_entity_poly.entity_id
_entity_poly.type
_entity_poly.pdbx_seq_one_letter_code
_entity_poly.pdbx_strand_id
1 'polypeptide(L)'
;MNTEYASKDGKYYTDTEIAALLGISLGRLRNKLCAGSPLPPRIQPPGCRNRLWRCQAVHDWLEQFIVTAADSAMEYPEPRRRGRPTKQEVRARR
;
A
#
# COMPACT_ATOMS: atom_id res chain seq x y z
N MET A 1 -13.66 -15.11 -10.54
CA MET A 1 -14.38 -14.29 -9.54
C MET A 1 -14.39 -12.86 -10.07
N ASN A 2 -15.48 -12.45 -10.73
CA ASN A 2 -15.64 -11.09 -11.23
C ASN A 2 -16.13 -10.23 -10.07
N THR A 3 -15.24 -9.45 -9.46
CA THR A 3 -15.64 -8.40 -8.53
C THR A 3 -15.97 -7.18 -9.37
N GLU A 4 -17.26 -7.01 -9.67
CA GLU A 4 -17.80 -5.78 -10.23
C GLU A 4 -17.44 -4.64 -9.26
N TYR A 5 -16.44 -3.85 -9.63
CA TYR A 5 -16.12 -2.59 -8.96
C TYR A 5 -17.24 -1.62 -9.31
N ALA A 6 -18.34 -1.72 -8.57
CA ALA A 6 -19.43 -0.78 -8.58
C ALA A 6 -18.88 0.59 -8.17
N SER A 7 -18.31 1.30 -9.15
CA SER A 7 -18.04 2.71 -9.07
C SER A 7 -19.39 3.40 -9.07
N LYS A 8 -20.01 3.44 -7.89
CA LYS A 8 -21.03 4.46 -7.61
C LYS A 8 -20.26 5.76 -7.53
N ASP A 9 -20.45 6.62 -8.53
CA ASP A 9 -20.18 8.06 -8.45
C ASP A 9 -20.31 8.57 -7.00
N GLY A 10 -19.19 8.87 -6.34
CA GLY A 10 -19.23 8.94 -4.88
C GLY A 10 -18.04 9.56 -4.14
N LYS A 11 -17.22 10.38 -4.79
CA LYS A 11 -16.26 11.37 -4.21
C LYS A 11 -15.07 10.84 -3.39
N TYR A 12 -15.18 9.71 -2.69
CA TYR A 12 -14.12 9.16 -1.81
C TYR A 12 -14.07 7.63 -1.81
N TYR A 13 -12.85 7.08 -1.85
CA TYR A 13 -12.55 5.69 -1.52
C TYR A 13 -12.37 5.50 0.00
N THR A 14 -12.69 4.28 0.43
CA THR A 14 -12.41 3.74 1.76
C THR A 14 -11.05 3.06 1.82
N ASP A 15 -10.55 2.79 3.03
CA ASP A 15 -9.29 2.04 3.23
C ASP A 15 -9.33 0.65 2.55
N THR A 16 -10.48 -0.01 2.53
CA THR A 16 -10.68 -1.31 1.86
C THR A 16 -10.53 -1.21 0.35
N GLU A 17 -11.10 -0.17 -0.25
CA GLU A 17 -11.03 0.05 -1.71
C GLU A 17 -9.63 0.46 -2.12
N ILE A 18 -8.96 1.34 -1.37
CA ILE A 18 -7.56 1.70 -1.63
C ILE A 18 -6.63 0.51 -1.47
N ALA A 19 -6.85 -0.32 -0.45
CA ALA A 19 -6.06 -1.53 -0.27
C ALA A 19 -6.22 -2.48 -1.49
N ALA A 20 -7.44 -2.66 -1.97
CA ALA A 20 -7.73 -3.43 -3.18
C ALA A 20 -7.09 -2.82 -4.43
N LEU A 21 -7.23 -1.50 -4.62
CA LEU A 21 -6.68 -0.75 -5.76
C LEU A 21 -5.15 -0.85 -5.82
N LEU A 22 -4.48 -0.77 -4.67
CA LEU A 22 -3.03 -0.90 -4.56
C LEU A 22 -2.53 -2.35 -4.52
N GLY A 23 -3.44 -3.34 -4.54
CA GLY A 23 -3.09 -4.76 -4.46
C GLY A 23 -2.42 -5.18 -3.15
N ILE A 24 -2.73 -4.50 -2.04
CA ILE A 24 -2.17 -4.80 -0.70
C ILE A 24 -3.26 -5.16 0.31
N SER A 25 -2.87 -5.86 1.38
CA SER A 25 -3.80 -6.10 2.49
C SER A 25 -4.04 -4.84 3.31
N LEU A 26 -5.22 -4.74 3.93
CA LEU A 26 -5.60 -3.62 4.79
C LEU A 26 -4.60 -3.42 5.94
N GLY A 27 -4.11 -4.51 6.55
CA GLY A 27 -3.05 -4.45 7.55
C GLY A 27 -1.75 -3.84 7.01
N ARG A 28 -1.36 -4.18 5.78
CA ARG A 28 -0.19 -3.60 5.12
C ARG A 28 -0.39 -2.12 4.79
N LEU A 29 -1.60 -1.71 4.38
CA LEU A 29 -1.97 -0.30 4.21
C LEU A 29 -1.82 0.48 5.53
N ARG A 30 -2.34 -0.05 6.64
CA ARG A 30 -2.20 0.56 7.98
C ARG A 30 -0.73 0.68 8.40
N ASN A 31 0.07 -0.35 8.17
CA ASN A 31 1.50 -0.31 8.47
C ASN A 31 2.22 0.77 7.64
N LYS A 32 1.91 0.90 6.35
CA LYS A 32 2.46 1.96 5.49
C LYS A 32 2.06 3.35 5.99
N LEU A 33 0.81 3.52 6.43
CA LEU A 33 0.32 4.78 7.00
C LEU A 33 1.07 5.16 8.29
N CYS A 34 1.28 4.21 9.19
CA CYS A 34 2.03 4.43 10.43
C CYS A 34 3.53 4.67 10.17
N ALA A 35 4.11 4.01 9.16
CA ALA A 35 5.51 4.14 8.79
C ALA A 35 5.83 5.41 7.98
N GLY A 36 4.82 6.24 7.64
CA GLY A 36 5.02 7.44 6.83
C GLY A 36 5.43 7.15 5.39
N SER A 37 5.08 5.97 4.85
CA SER A 37 5.38 5.62 3.46
C SER A 37 4.65 6.56 2.49
N PRO A 38 5.18 6.79 1.27
CA PRO A 38 4.50 7.56 0.26
C PRO A 38 3.18 6.86 -0.10
N LEU A 39 2.08 7.55 0.16
CA LEU A 39 0.72 7.08 -0.07
C LEU A 39 -0.09 8.24 -0.64
N PRO A 40 -1.21 7.94 -1.34
CA PRO A 40 -2.04 9.00 -1.88
C PRO A 40 -2.55 9.95 -0.78
N PRO A 41 -2.93 11.17 -1.16
CA PRO A 41 -3.48 12.14 -0.21
C PRO A 41 -4.77 11.60 0.42
N ARG A 42 -4.80 11.61 1.75
CA ARG A 42 -5.93 11.12 2.56
C ARG A 42 -6.51 12.22 3.44
N ILE A 43 -7.80 12.11 3.73
CA ILE A 43 -8.53 12.94 4.67
C ILE A 43 -8.77 12.12 5.93
N GLN A 44 -8.34 12.66 7.06
CA GLN A 44 -8.62 12.11 8.38
C GLN A 44 -9.34 13.19 9.20
N PRO A 45 -10.69 13.18 9.24
CA PRO A 45 -11.43 14.11 10.08
C PRO A 45 -11.08 13.89 11.55
N PRO A 46 -10.92 14.96 12.36
CA PRO A 46 -10.66 14.82 13.78
C PRO A 46 -11.81 14.04 14.46
N GLY A 47 -11.46 13.11 15.35
CA GLY A 47 -12.44 12.25 16.04
C GLY A 47 -12.97 11.06 15.23
N CYS A 48 -12.72 11.02 13.91
CA CYS A 48 -13.13 9.90 13.07
C CYS A 48 -11.99 8.87 12.92
N ARG A 49 -12.33 7.60 13.14
CA ARG A 49 -11.40 6.48 12.89
C ARG A 49 -11.28 6.16 11.39
N ASN A 50 -12.30 6.50 10.62
CA ASN A 50 -12.34 6.22 9.19
C ASN A 50 -11.56 7.27 8.41
N ARG A 51 -10.77 6.79 7.46
CA ARG A 51 -10.01 7.60 6.52
C ARG A 51 -10.74 7.62 5.18
N LEU A 52 -10.76 8.77 4.56
CA LEU A 52 -11.37 8.97 3.25
C LEU A 52 -10.30 9.37 2.25
N TRP A 53 -10.39 8.85 1.04
CA TRP A 53 -9.38 9.05 0.00
C TRP A 53 -10.07 9.63 -1.21
N ARG A 54 -9.75 10.88 -1.60
CA ARG A 54 -10.41 11.48 -2.77
C ARG A 54 -10.07 10.68 -4.00
N CYS A 55 -11.07 10.26 -4.77
CA CYS A 55 -10.84 9.43 -5.94
C CYS A 55 -9.90 10.12 -6.92
N GLN A 56 -10.19 11.35 -7.32
CA GLN A 56 -9.36 12.13 -8.24
C GLN A 56 -7.91 12.22 -7.77
N ALA A 57 -7.70 12.63 -6.52
CA ALA A 57 -6.36 12.81 -5.98
C ALA A 57 -5.56 11.50 -5.82
N VAL A 58 -6.25 10.36 -5.70
CA VAL A 58 -5.62 9.03 -5.71
C VAL A 58 -5.16 8.69 -7.13
N HIS A 59 -5.99 8.95 -8.13
CA HIS A 59 -5.64 8.73 -9.55
C HIS A 59 -4.50 9.66 -9.98
N ASP A 60 -4.58 10.97 -9.70
CA ASP A 60 -3.50 11.93 -9.98
C ASP A 60 -2.17 11.52 -9.30
N TRP A 61 -2.26 10.88 -8.13
CA TRP A 61 -1.08 10.35 -7.43
C TRP A 61 -0.52 9.12 -8.12
N LEU A 62 -1.37 8.20 -8.59
CA LEU A 62 -0.94 7.02 -9.35
C LEU A 62 -0.30 7.40 -10.68
N GLU A 63 -0.78 8.46 -11.34
CA GLU A 63 -0.23 8.96 -12.59
C GLU A 63 1.26 9.35 -12.48
N GLN A 64 1.70 9.79 -11.30
CA GLN A 64 3.12 10.12 -11.04
C GLN A 64 4.04 8.89 -11.06
N PHE A 65 3.48 7.69 -10.92
CA PHE A 65 4.22 6.43 -10.93
C PHE A 65 4.00 5.64 -12.22
N ILE A 66 3.45 6.26 -13.28
CA ILE A 66 3.38 5.64 -14.60
C ILE A 66 4.80 5.42 -15.10
N VAL A 67 5.26 4.17 -15.02
CA VAL A 67 6.48 3.73 -15.67
C VAL A 67 6.15 3.49 -17.13
N THR A 68 6.33 4.52 -17.97
CA THR A 68 6.45 4.31 -19.42
C THR A 68 7.66 3.41 -19.63
N ALA A 69 7.53 2.34 -20.41
CA ALA A 69 8.42 1.17 -20.49
C ALA A 69 9.93 1.42 -20.78
N ALA A 70 10.40 2.67 -20.74
CA ALA A 70 11.80 3.05 -20.88
C ALA A 70 12.61 3.03 -19.57
N ASP A 71 11.99 3.03 -18.38
CA ASP A 71 12.74 3.10 -17.11
C ASP A 71 12.49 1.87 -16.21
N SER A 72 13.19 0.79 -16.55
CA SER A 72 13.22 -0.43 -15.73
C SER A 72 14.30 -0.30 -14.67
N ALA A 73 13.98 0.32 -13.53
CA ALA A 73 14.80 0.21 -12.32
C ALA A 73 14.00 0.51 -11.03
N MET A 74 12.86 -0.15 -10.80
CA MET A 74 12.31 -0.17 -9.43
C MET A 74 13.18 -1.08 -8.56
N GLU A 75 14.06 -0.48 -7.77
CA GLU A 75 14.78 -1.14 -6.68
C GLU A 75 13.78 -1.71 -5.68
N TYR A 76 13.64 -3.04 -5.65
CA TYR A 76 12.99 -3.71 -4.54
C TYR A 76 13.89 -3.55 -3.31
N PRO A 77 13.40 -3.01 -2.18
CA PRO A 77 14.22 -2.90 -0.98
C PRO A 77 14.62 -4.31 -0.53
N GLU A 78 15.93 -4.51 -0.40
CA GLU A 78 16.55 -5.78 -0.01
C GLU A 78 15.83 -6.40 1.20
N PRO A 79 15.65 -7.74 1.20
CA PRO A 79 15.03 -8.44 2.32
C PRO A 79 15.83 -8.15 3.60
N ARG A 80 15.16 -7.51 4.56
CA ARG A 80 15.76 -7.13 5.84
C ARG A 80 16.38 -8.36 6.51
N ARG A 81 17.66 -8.24 6.90
CA ARG A 81 18.40 -9.30 7.62
C ARG A 81 17.58 -9.81 8.79
N ARG A 82 17.35 -11.12 8.84
CA ARG A 82 16.68 -11.78 9.97
C ARG A 82 17.60 -11.67 11.19
N GLY A 83 17.20 -10.88 12.19
CA GLY A 83 17.99 -10.71 13.41
C GLY A 83 18.07 -11.98 14.26
N ARG A 84 17.04 -12.83 14.23
CA ARG A 84 17.02 -14.08 14.99
C ARG A 84 17.47 -15.25 14.12
N PRO A 85 18.58 -15.93 14.46
CA PRO A 85 19.00 -17.15 13.79
C PRO A 85 17.90 -18.20 13.86
N THR A 86 17.67 -18.89 12.75
CA THR A 86 16.77 -20.03 12.68
C THR A 86 17.40 -21.25 13.38
N LYS A 87 16.56 -22.19 13.84
CA LYS A 87 17.02 -23.44 14.47
C LYS A 87 17.95 -24.26 13.55
N GLN A 88 17.79 -24.14 12.23
CA GLN A 88 18.69 -24.76 11.25
C GLN A 88 20.07 -24.10 11.22
N GLU A 89 20.15 -22.76 11.24
CA GLU A 89 21.44 -22.03 11.28
C GLU A 89 22.24 -22.32 12.56
N VAL A 90 21.56 -22.45 13.71
CA VAL A 90 22.22 -22.83 14.98
C VAL A 90 22.81 -24.23 14.89
N ARG A 91 22.13 -25.16 14.21
CA ARG A 91 22.59 -26.55 14.05
C ARG A 91 23.74 -26.67 13.04
N ALA A 92 23.76 -25.85 12.00
CA ALA A 92 24.83 -25.82 10.99
C ALA A 92 26.15 -25.21 11.50
N ARG A 93 26.11 -24.45 12.62
CA ARG A 93 27.29 -23.86 13.27
C ARG A 93 28.00 -24.81 14.26
N ARG A 94 27.52 -26.03 14.43
CA ARG A 94 28.04 -27.04 15.37
C ARG A 94 28.69 -28.17 14.61
#